data_AF-A0A6A7KB93-F1
#
_entry.id   AF-A0A6A7KB93-F1
#
_cell.length_a   1.000
_cell.length_b   1.000
_cell.length_c   1.000
_cell.angle_alpha   90.00
_cell.angle_beta   90.00
_cell.angle_gamma   90.00
#
_symmetry.space_group_name_H-M   'P 1'
#
loop_
_entity.id
_entity.type
_entity.pdbx_description
1 polymer ?
#
loop_
_entity_poly.entity_id
_entity_poly.type
_entity_poly.pdbx_seq_one_letter_code
_entity_poly.pdbx_strand_id
1 'polypeptide(L)'
;MEVFIMNKDVKIEYLSKLSKLNGLNYLIAMILFGAAPTIKYIKPSNLITISTKFNMLELWLQKKELICDYLNLRYLSLREDTHSHTILFFNPKVLSNHLLQDENNFYLSQYGYNIEFKYQLEKLKANFNKKFPHEIGVFLGIPPMDVEGFTRNNGKNYLLNSYWKVYCNLKEALKLFDKFDQARIESIHYIDKSKDHFIK
;
A
#
# COMPACT_ATOMS: atom_id res chain seq x y z
N MET A 1 12.38 6.29 3.38
CA MET A 1 12.93 4.93 3.61
C MET A 1 12.44 4.08 2.44
N GLU A 2 13.24 3.95 1.39
CA GLU A 2 12.89 3.13 0.22
C GLU A 2 13.57 1.77 0.35
N VAL A 3 12.80 0.74 0.69
CA VAL A 3 13.17 -0.65 0.38
C VAL A 3 12.11 -1.13 -0.61
N PHE A 4 12.30 -0.77 -1.87
CA PHE A 4 11.55 -1.31 -3.00
C PHE A 4 12.50 -2.26 -3.73
N ILE A 5 12.36 -3.57 -3.50
CA ILE A 5 13.06 -4.57 -4.30
C ILE A 5 12.14 -4.95 -5.45
N MET A 6 12.14 -4.08 -6.45
CA MET A 6 11.61 -4.32 -7.78
C MET A 6 12.82 -4.42 -8.72
N ASN A 7 12.70 -5.15 -9.83
CA ASN A 7 13.73 -5.17 -10.87
C ASN A 7 14.19 -3.73 -11.20
N LYS A 8 15.50 -3.51 -11.18
CA LYS A 8 16.14 -2.21 -11.43
C LYS A 8 15.68 -1.59 -12.75
N ASP A 9 15.47 -2.41 -13.78
CA ASP A 9 15.05 -1.96 -15.10
C ASP A 9 13.62 -1.42 -15.07
N VAL A 10 12.71 -2.13 -14.38
CA VAL A 10 11.33 -1.68 -14.18
C VAL A 10 11.29 -0.36 -13.39
N LYS A 11 12.21 -0.18 -12.42
CA LYS A 11 12.30 1.08 -11.67
C LYS A 11 12.76 2.23 -12.55
N ILE A 12 13.79 2.00 -13.37
CA ILE A 12 14.30 3.01 -14.31
C ILE A 12 13.21 3.40 -15.31
N GLU A 13 12.49 2.41 -15.85
CA GLU A 13 11.40 2.64 -16.80
C GLU A 13 10.27 3.48 -16.16
N TYR A 14 9.81 3.09 -14.96
CA TYR A 14 8.80 3.84 -14.22
C TYR A 14 9.23 5.28 -13.97
N LEU A 15 10.46 5.51 -13.48
CA LEU A 15 10.96 6.84 -13.20
C LEU A 15 11.09 7.70 -14.47
N SER A 16 11.54 7.11 -15.58
CA SER A 16 11.63 7.78 -16.89
C SER A 16 10.27 8.22 -17.42
N LYS A 17 9.20 7.46 -17.13
CA LYS A 17 7.83 7.84 -17.47
C LYS A 17 7.29 8.90 -16.53
N LEU A 18 7.46 8.70 -15.23
CA LEU A 18 6.98 9.60 -14.20
C LEU A 18 7.58 11.00 -14.35
N SER A 19 8.86 11.12 -14.75
CA SER A 19 9.53 12.41 -14.98
C SER A 19 8.95 13.25 -16.11
N LYS A 20 8.12 12.66 -16.99
CA LYS A 20 7.43 13.36 -18.09
C LYS A 20 6.05 13.86 -17.68
N LEU A 21 5.56 13.46 -16.51
CA LEU A 21 4.26 13.86 -15.98
C LEU A 21 4.42 15.02 -14.99
N ASN A 22 3.37 15.81 -14.86
CA ASN A 22 3.30 16.89 -13.88
C ASN A 22 1.90 16.95 -13.25
N GLY A 23 1.77 17.72 -12.17
CA GLY A 23 0.49 18.00 -11.51
C GLY A 23 -0.33 16.74 -11.20
N LEU A 24 -1.60 16.76 -11.59
CA LEU A 24 -2.54 15.66 -11.32
C LEU A 24 -2.13 14.36 -12.01
N ASN A 25 -1.60 14.41 -13.23
CA ASN A 25 -1.14 13.23 -13.96
C ASN A 25 0.00 12.52 -13.22
N TYR A 26 0.96 13.29 -12.68
CA TYR A 26 2.04 12.75 -11.87
C TYR A 26 1.49 12.07 -10.61
N LEU A 27 0.55 12.73 -9.91
CA LEU A 27 -0.04 12.21 -8.68
C LEU A 27 -0.81 10.90 -8.92
N ILE A 28 -1.63 10.85 -9.98
CA ILE A 28 -2.37 9.65 -10.38
C ILE A 28 -1.41 8.52 -10.73
N ALA A 29 -0.37 8.78 -11.54
CA ALA A 29 0.60 7.76 -11.90
C ALA A 29 1.37 7.21 -10.68
N MET A 30 1.71 8.08 -9.73
CA MET A 30 2.37 7.68 -8.48
C MET A 30 1.48 6.77 -7.63
N ILE A 31 0.19 7.10 -7.47
CA ILE A 31 -0.75 6.27 -6.71
C ILE A 31 -1.06 4.98 -7.46
N LEU A 32 -1.31 5.06 -8.77
CA LEU A 32 -1.55 3.91 -9.64
C LEU A 32 -0.42 2.88 -9.52
N PHE A 33 0.84 3.32 -9.61
CA PHE A 33 1.99 2.44 -9.48
C PHE A 33 2.17 1.92 -8.05
N GLY A 34 2.05 2.78 -7.04
CA GLY A 34 2.23 2.42 -5.63
C GLY A 34 1.16 1.44 -5.12
N ALA A 35 -0.07 1.58 -5.60
CA ALA A 35 -1.22 0.77 -5.24
C ALA A 35 -1.59 -0.27 -6.31
N ALA A 36 -0.75 -0.49 -7.34
CA ALA A 36 -1.05 -1.42 -8.43
C ALA A 36 -1.49 -2.81 -7.94
N PRO A 37 -0.84 -3.43 -6.92
CA PRO A 37 -1.30 -4.71 -6.38
C PRO A 37 -2.71 -4.66 -5.77
N THR A 38 -3.09 -3.53 -5.16
CA THR A 38 -4.44 -3.33 -4.59
C THR A 38 -5.47 -3.08 -5.68
N ILE A 39 -5.13 -2.29 -6.71
CA ILE A 39 -5.99 -2.04 -7.88
C ILE A 39 -6.28 -3.35 -8.62
N LYS A 40 -5.32 -4.27 -8.65
CA LYS A 40 -5.46 -5.62 -9.22
C LYS A 40 -6.08 -6.64 -8.27
N TYR A 41 -6.53 -6.22 -7.07
CA TYR A 41 -7.14 -7.08 -6.05
C TYR A 41 -6.23 -8.19 -5.52
N ILE A 42 -4.91 -8.06 -5.68
CA ILE A 42 -3.91 -9.03 -5.22
C ILE A 42 -3.56 -8.76 -3.75
N LYS A 43 -3.44 -7.48 -3.39
CA LYS A 43 -3.19 -7.00 -2.03
C LYS A 43 -4.45 -6.33 -1.47
N PRO A 44 -4.75 -6.48 -0.18
CA PRO A 44 -5.93 -5.81 0.41
C PRO A 44 -5.76 -4.29 0.50
N SER A 45 -4.53 -3.80 0.71
CA SER A 45 -4.23 -2.38 0.78
C SER A 45 -2.75 -2.05 0.53
N ASN A 46 -2.46 -0.77 0.28
CA ASN A 46 -1.11 -0.21 0.17
C ASN A 46 -1.00 1.07 1.00
N LEU A 47 0.14 1.25 1.66
CA LEU A 47 0.48 2.49 2.36
C LEU A 47 1.25 3.40 1.40
N ILE A 48 0.80 4.63 1.22
CA ILE A 48 1.49 5.65 0.41
C ILE A 48 1.55 6.95 1.22
N THR A 49 2.74 7.55 1.27
CA THR A 49 2.94 8.88 1.87
C THR A 49 3.02 9.92 0.76
N ILE A 50 2.10 10.89 0.79
CA ILE A 50 2.06 12.01 -0.14
C ILE A 50 2.61 13.23 0.59
N SER A 51 3.66 13.84 0.03
CA SER A 51 4.34 14.99 0.65
C SER A 51 4.00 16.32 -0.05
N THR A 52 4.39 17.44 0.56
CA THR A 52 4.27 18.78 -0.06
C THR A 52 5.19 18.99 -1.27
N LYS A 53 6.13 18.07 -1.54
CA LYS A 53 7.00 18.15 -2.72
C LYS A 53 6.17 18.23 -4.00
N PHE A 54 6.55 19.12 -4.91
CA PHE A 54 5.86 19.37 -6.18
C PHE A 54 4.36 19.71 -6.03
N ASN A 55 3.94 20.25 -4.88
CA ASN A 55 2.53 20.54 -4.54
C ASN A 55 1.62 19.30 -4.54
N MET A 56 2.17 18.10 -4.36
CA MET A 56 1.39 16.85 -4.44
C MET A 56 0.37 16.71 -3.31
N LEU A 57 0.70 17.15 -2.10
CA LEU A 57 -0.24 17.09 -0.98
C LEU A 57 -1.45 18.01 -1.20
N GLU A 58 -1.24 19.23 -1.70
CA GLU A 58 -2.32 20.15 -2.01
C GLU A 58 -3.25 19.58 -3.10
N LEU A 59 -2.66 19.07 -4.19
CA LEU A 59 -3.42 18.40 -5.25
C LEU A 59 -4.19 17.19 -4.74
N TRP A 60 -3.59 16.38 -3.87
CA TRP A 60 -4.28 15.27 -3.23
C TRP A 60 -5.48 15.74 -2.41
N LEU A 61 -5.32 16.74 -1.56
CA LEU A 61 -6.43 17.26 -0.74
C LEU A 61 -7.59 17.78 -1.58
N GLN A 62 -7.30 18.39 -2.73
CA GLN A 62 -8.30 18.91 -3.66
C GLN A 62 -8.96 17.82 -4.54
N LYS A 63 -8.22 16.77 -4.91
CA LYS A 63 -8.64 15.80 -5.96
C LYS A 63 -8.75 14.35 -5.49
N LYS A 64 -8.57 14.06 -4.19
CA LYS A 64 -8.57 12.68 -3.64
C LYS A 64 -9.78 11.84 -4.02
N GLU A 65 -11.00 12.40 -3.99
CA GLU A 65 -12.22 11.66 -4.38
C GLU A 65 -12.15 11.26 -5.85
N LEU A 66 -11.87 12.23 -6.73
CA LEU A 66 -11.74 12.01 -8.17
C LEU A 66 -10.67 10.94 -8.50
N ILE A 67 -9.51 11.02 -7.85
CA ILE A 67 -8.42 10.07 -8.04
C ILE A 67 -8.83 8.66 -7.57
N CYS A 68 -9.47 8.56 -6.40
CA CYS A 68 -9.88 7.28 -5.85
C CYS A 68 -10.99 6.63 -6.65
N ASP A 69 -11.96 7.40 -7.13
CA ASP A 69 -13.02 6.89 -8.01
C ASP A 69 -12.44 6.40 -9.33
N TYR A 70 -11.52 7.16 -9.94
CA TYR A 70 -10.84 6.75 -11.17
C TYR A 70 -10.01 5.48 -11.01
N LEU A 71 -9.30 5.32 -9.89
CA LEU A 71 -8.47 4.14 -9.61
C LEU A 71 -9.25 3.00 -8.96
N ASN A 72 -10.55 3.17 -8.71
CA ASN A 72 -11.41 2.25 -7.98
C ASN A 72 -10.84 1.84 -6.59
N LEU A 73 -10.40 2.85 -5.84
CA LEU A 73 -9.86 2.72 -4.49
C LEU A 73 -10.75 3.43 -3.47
N ARG A 74 -10.57 3.04 -2.20
CA ARG A 74 -10.91 3.84 -1.04
C ARG A 74 -9.64 4.19 -0.30
N TYR A 75 -9.72 5.20 0.56
CA TYR A 75 -8.57 5.69 1.29
C TYR A 75 -8.91 5.95 2.76
N LEU A 76 -7.90 5.84 3.62
CA LEU A 76 -7.95 6.23 5.02
C LEU A 76 -6.69 7.02 5.36
N SER A 77 -6.82 8.29 5.72
CA SER A 77 -5.70 9.07 6.27
C SER A 77 -5.32 8.51 7.64
N LEU A 78 -4.14 7.90 7.73
CA LEU A 78 -3.61 7.35 8.97
C LEU A 78 -2.79 8.37 9.76
N ARG A 79 -2.15 9.32 9.07
CA ARG A 79 -1.39 10.43 9.68
C ARG A 79 -1.42 11.64 8.77
N GLU A 80 -1.62 12.81 9.35
CA GLU A 80 -1.72 14.09 8.66
C GLU A 80 -0.74 15.06 9.32
N ASP A 81 0.43 15.22 8.72
CA ASP A 81 1.46 16.17 9.16
C ASP A 81 1.53 17.35 8.18
N THR A 82 2.09 18.47 8.61
CA THR A 82 2.24 19.69 7.80
C THR A 82 3.01 19.47 6.48
N HIS A 83 3.92 18.49 6.45
CA HIS A 83 4.77 18.20 5.28
C HIS A 83 4.34 16.97 4.49
N SER A 84 3.51 16.10 5.07
CA SER A 84 3.09 14.86 4.41
C SER A 84 1.90 14.19 5.08
N HIS A 85 1.07 13.52 4.28
CA HIS A 85 0.02 12.65 4.76
C HIS A 85 0.36 11.20 4.43
N THR A 86 0.19 10.30 5.39
CA THR A 86 0.31 8.85 5.18
C THR A 86 -1.07 8.25 5.07
N ILE A 87 -1.33 7.61 3.93
CA ILE A 87 -2.66 7.18 3.51
C ILE A 87 -2.64 5.68 3.24
N LEU A 88 -3.63 4.99 3.78
CA LEU A 88 -3.93 3.60 3.43
C LEU A 88 -4.90 3.59 2.27
N PHE A 89 -4.46 3.15 1.09
CA PHE A 89 -5.32 2.90 -0.07
C PHE A 89 -5.75 1.44 -0.08
N PHE A 90 -7.04 1.17 -0.23
CA PHE A 90 -7.58 -0.18 -0.13
C PHE A 90 -8.77 -0.40 -1.05
N ASN A 91 -9.03 -1.66 -1.39
CA ASN A 91 -10.33 -2.06 -1.91
C ASN A 91 -11.20 -2.56 -0.75
N PRO A 92 -12.40 -2.00 -0.50
CA PRO A 92 -13.22 -2.36 0.65
C PRO A 92 -13.55 -3.84 0.75
N LYS A 93 -13.89 -4.47 -0.38
CA LYS A 93 -14.27 -5.89 -0.41
C LYS A 93 -13.06 -6.79 -0.17
N VAL A 94 -11.93 -6.51 -0.82
CA VAL A 94 -10.71 -7.31 -0.65
C VAL A 94 -10.18 -7.17 0.77
N LEU A 95 -10.10 -5.95 1.31
CA LEU A 95 -9.62 -5.73 2.67
C LEU A 95 -10.56 -6.35 3.71
N SER A 96 -11.88 -6.13 3.61
CA SER A 96 -12.83 -6.73 4.56
C SER A 96 -12.76 -8.26 4.54
N ASN A 97 -12.79 -8.89 3.37
CA ASN A 97 -12.67 -10.34 3.26
C ASN A 97 -11.33 -10.87 3.80
N HIS A 98 -10.24 -10.14 3.57
CA HIS A 98 -8.93 -10.51 4.09
C HIS A 98 -8.88 -10.46 5.61
N LEU A 99 -9.40 -9.39 6.23
CA LEU A 99 -9.42 -9.23 7.68
C LEU A 99 -10.35 -10.24 8.37
N LEU A 100 -11.36 -10.76 7.65
CA LEU A 100 -12.27 -11.81 8.13
C LEU A 100 -11.67 -13.22 8.09
N GLN A 101 -10.54 -13.44 7.42
CA GLN A 101 -9.88 -14.76 7.44
C GLN A 101 -9.48 -15.12 8.86
N ASP A 102 -9.69 -16.38 9.26
CA ASP A 102 -9.57 -16.82 10.65
C ASP A 102 -8.22 -16.46 11.27
N GLU A 103 -7.11 -16.66 10.55
CA GLU A 103 -5.77 -16.37 11.07
C GLU A 103 -5.54 -14.87 11.29
N ASN A 104 -6.06 -14.03 10.38
CA ASN A 104 -5.92 -12.58 10.47
C ASN A 104 -6.79 -12.01 11.58
N ASN A 105 -8.05 -12.46 11.66
CA ASN A 105 -8.98 -12.07 12.72
C ASN A 105 -8.46 -12.50 14.09
N PHE A 106 -8.02 -13.76 14.21
CA PHE A 106 -7.44 -14.27 15.45
C PHE A 106 -6.25 -13.42 15.89
N TYR A 107 -5.30 -13.12 14.98
CA TYR A 107 -4.16 -12.28 15.29
C TYR A 107 -4.58 -10.87 15.75
N LEU A 108 -5.47 -10.22 15.00
CA LEU A 108 -5.94 -8.86 15.31
C LEU A 108 -6.70 -8.81 16.65
N SER A 109 -7.44 -9.86 17.01
CA SER A 109 -8.14 -9.94 18.30
C SER A 109 -7.18 -9.84 19.50
N GLN A 110 -5.94 -10.33 19.37
CA GLN A 110 -4.91 -10.22 20.41
C GLN A 110 -4.46 -8.77 20.65
N TYR A 111 -4.68 -7.89 19.67
CA TYR A 111 -4.46 -6.44 19.77
C TYR A 111 -5.76 -5.68 20.10
N GLY A 112 -6.81 -6.41 20.50
CA GLY A 112 -8.11 -5.92 20.91
C GLY A 112 -8.98 -5.41 19.74
N TYR A 113 -8.70 -5.80 18.50
CA TYR A 113 -9.58 -5.48 17.38
C TYR A 113 -10.83 -6.36 17.46
N ASN A 114 -12.00 -5.77 17.20
CA ASN A 114 -13.20 -6.55 16.93
C ASN A 114 -13.25 -6.92 15.43
N ILE A 115 -14.22 -7.73 15.05
CA ILE A 115 -14.39 -8.18 13.65
C ILE A 115 -15.07 -7.12 12.75
N GLU A 116 -15.61 -6.06 13.34
CA GLU A 116 -16.43 -5.08 12.63
C GLU A 116 -15.54 -4.13 11.83
N PHE A 117 -15.74 -4.11 10.50
CA PHE A 117 -14.77 -3.52 9.57
C PHE A 117 -14.52 -2.02 9.81
N LYS A 118 -15.56 -1.24 10.12
CA LYS A 118 -15.39 0.20 10.37
C LYS A 118 -14.60 0.42 11.67
N TYR A 119 -14.92 -0.33 12.73
CA TYR A 119 -14.14 -0.30 13.96
C TYR A 119 -12.67 -0.66 13.73
N GLN A 120 -12.38 -1.68 12.91
CA GLN A 120 -11.01 -2.08 12.60
C GLN A 120 -10.21 -0.94 11.96
N LEU A 121 -10.80 -0.21 11.00
CA LEU A 121 -10.18 0.94 10.36
C LEU A 121 -9.98 2.11 11.33
N GLU A 122 -10.98 2.42 12.17
CA GLU A 122 -10.90 3.48 13.17
C GLU A 122 -9.82 3.20 14.22
N LYS A 123 -9.77 1.95 14.72
CA LYS A 123 -8.77 1.51 15.68
C LYS A 123 -7.37 1.53 15.09
N LEU A 124 -7.20 1.09 13.84
CA LEU A 124 -5.90 1.17 13.14
C LEU A 124 -5.43 2.63 13.06
N LYS A 125 -6.30 3.56 12.66
CA LYS A 125 -5.98 5.00 12.60
C LYS A 125 -5.58 5.53 13.99
N ALA A 126 -6.34 5.19 15.03
CA ALA A 126 -6.05 5.62 16.40
C ALA A 126 -4.70 5.07 16.90
N ASN A 127 -4.39 3.81 16.62
CA ASN A 127 -3.11 3.19 16.98
C ASN A 127 -1.96 3.85 16.22
N PHE A 128 -2.11 4.09 14.91
CA PHE A 128 -1.08 4.66 14.05
C PHE A 128 -0.63 6.06 14.48
N ASN A 129 -1.57 6.87 14.97
CA ASN A 129 -1.29 8.19 15.52
C ASN A 129 -0.50 8.13 16.84
N LYS A 130 -0.67 7.08 17.65
CA LYS A 130 0.08 6.91 18.90
C LYS A 130 1.49 6.37 18.66
N LYS A 131 1.60 5.35 17.81
CA LYS A 131 2.86 4.70 17.43
C LYS A 131 2.67 3.94 16.12
N PHE A 132 3.75 3.61 15.42
CA PHE A 132 3.63 2.74 14.25
C PHE A 132 3.19 1.32 14.70
N PRO A 133 1.96 0.87 14.42
CA PRO A 133 1.44 -0.39 14.93
C PRO A 133 2.03 -1.55 14.13
N HIS A 134 2.51 -2.61 14.78
CA HIS A 134 3.03 -3.77 14.05
C HIS A 134 1.90 -4.49 13.30
N GLU A 135 0.70 -4.52 13.86
CA GLU A 135 -0.47 -5.18 13.28
C GLU A 135 -0.93 -4.57 11.95
N ILE A 136 -0.46 -3.37 11.58
CA ILE A 136 -0.70 -2.81 10.23
C ILE A 136 -0.22 -3.75 9.13
N GLY A 137 0.77 -4.61 9.42
CA GLY A 137 1.22 -5.64 8.49
C GLY A 137 0.09 -6.51 7.98
N VAL A 138 -0.86 -6.88 8.85
CA VAL A 138 -2.05 -7.68 8.47
C VAL A 138 -2.96 -6.88 7.54
N PHE A 139 -3.21 -5.60 7.83
CA PHE A 139 -3.99 -4.73 6.93
C PHE A 139 -3.34 -4.61 5.54
N LEU A 140 -2.01 -4.70 5.47
CA LEU A 140 -1.23 -4.70 4.23
C LEU A 140 -1.16 -6.09 3.58
N GLY A 141 -1.80 -7.13 4.10
CA GLY A 141 -1.73 -8.48 3.54
C GLY A 141 -0.43 -9.22 3.81
N ILE A 142 0.32 -8.83 4.85
CA ILE A 142 1.46 -9.60 5.35
C ILE A 142 0.89 -10.72 6.24
N PRO A 143 1.29 -12.00 6.05
CA PRO A 143 0.83 -13.09 6.90
C PRO A 143 1.11 -12.81 8.38
N PRO A 144 0.16 -13.10 9.30
CA PRO A 144 0.33 -12.86 10.74
C PRO A 144 1.63 -13.44 11.31
N MET A 145 2.04 -14.61 10.86
CA MET A 145 3.32 -15.24 11.26
C MET A 145 4.55 -14.40 10.91
N ASP A 146 4.55 -13.72 9.76
CA ASP A 146 5.65 -12.83 9.36
C ASP A 146 5.61 -11.51 10.14
N VAL A 147 4.41 -11.00 10.46
CA VAL A 147 4.25 -9.84 11.34
C VAL A 147 4.77 -10.15 12.74
N GLU A 148 4.39 -11.30 13.30
CA GLU A 148 4.86 -11.76 14.60
C GLU A 148 6.36 -12.04 14.58
N GLY A 149 6.86 -12.68 13.52
CA GLY A 149 8.29 -12.92 13.31
C GLY A 149 9.09 -11.63 13.30
N PHE A 150 8.60 -10.58 12.65
CA PHE A 150 9.21 -9.26 12.65
C PHE A 150 9.32 -8.68 14.07
N THR A 151 8.22 -8.72 14.83
CA THR A 151 8.19 -8.21 16.21
C THR A 151 9.11 -9.02 17.12
N ARG A 152 9.00 -10.35 17.11
CA ARG A 152 9.79 -11.25 17.97
C ARG A 152 11.29 -11.14 17.73
N ASN A 153 11.69 -10.96 16.47
CA ASN A 153 13.10 -10.86 16.09
C ASN A 153 13.62 -9.42 16.02
N ASN A 154 12.84 -8.41 16.41
CA ASN A 154 13.19 -6.99 16.24
C ASN A 154 13.66 -6.67 14.81
N GLY A 155 12.99 -7.27 13.81
CA GLY A 155 13.31 -7.14 12.39
C GLY A 155 14.63 -7.79 11.95
N LYS A 156 15.27 -8.65 12.75
CA LYS A 156 16.47 -9.42 12.38
C LYS A 156 16.10 -10.87 12.02
N ASN A 157 17.07 -11.71 11.65
CA ASN A 157 16.91 -13.16 11.43
C ASN A 157 15.79 -13.57 10.45
N TYR A 158 15.59 -12.80 9.39
CA TYR A 158 14.62 -13.10 8.35
C TYR A 158 15.20 -14.05 7.30
N LEU A 159 14.33 -14.82 6.63
CA LEU A 159 14.65 -15.67 5.49
C LEU A 159 14.88 -14.86 4.21
N LEU A 160 14.10 -13.79 4.04
CA LEU A 160 14.14 -12.88 2.90
C LEU A 160 13.68 -11.50 3.33
N ASN A 161 14.29 -10.43 2.79
CA ASN A 161 13.89 -9.06 3.02
C ASN A 161 13.63 -8.39 1.68
N SER A 162 12.36 -8.31 1.29
CA SER A 162 11.90 -7.64 0.06
C SER A 162 10.69 -6.74 0.39
N TYR A 163 9.50 -7.00 -0.15
CA TYR A 163 8.29 -6.24 0.18
C TYR A 163 7.95 -6.25 1.68
N TRP A 164 8.28 -7.35 2.35
CA TRP A 164 8.38 -7.43 3.80
C TRP A 164 9.51 -8.37 4.18
N LYS A 165 9.80 -8.47 5.48
CA LYS A 165 10.75 -9.44 6.03
C LYS A 165 10.01 -10.76 6.27
N VAL A 166 10.38 -11.79 5.52
CA VAL A 166 9.76 -13.12 5.56
C VAL A 166 10.44 -13.96 6.64
N TYR A 167 9.65 -14.61 7.47
CA TYR A 167 10.07 -15.44 8.59
C TYR A 167 9.56 -16.88 8.49
N CYS A 168 8.39 -17.10 7.87
CA CYS A 168 7.76 -18.42 7.85
C CYS A 168 7.78 -19.11 6.48
N ASN A 169 7.16 -18.52 5.45
CA ASN A 169 6.91 -19.20 4.17
C ASN A 169 7.53 -18.44 3.00
N LEU A 170 8.81 -18.74 2.75
CA LEU A 170 9.59 -18.14 1.67
C LEU A 170 8.96 -18.36 0.29
N LYS A 171 8.47 -19.58 0.00
CA LYS A 171 7.94 -19.94 -1.31
C LYS A 171 6.67 -19.16 -1.66
N GLU A 172 5.72 -19.06 -0.73
CA GLU A 172 4.49 -18.29 -0.95
C GLU A 172 4.76 -16.78 -0.99
N ALA A 173 5.69 -16.28 -0.17
CA ALA A 173 6.11 -14.88 -0.24
C ALA A 173 6.68 -14.52 -1.61
N LEU A 174 7.58 -15.34 -2.16
CA LEU A 174 8.15 -15.12 -3.51
C LEU A 174 7.08 -15.11 -4.61
N LYS A 175 6.10 -16.02 -4.55
CA LYS A 175 4.98 -16.02 -5.50
C LYS A 175 4.14 -14.73 -5.42
N LEU A 176 3.90 -14.21 -4.21
CA LEU A 176 3.18 -12.94 -4.03
C LEU A 176 4.00 -11.76 -4.53
N PHE A 177 5.31 -11.76 -4.30
CA PHE A 177 6.22 -10.71 -4.76
C PHE A 177 6.22 -10.60 -6.28
N ASP A 178 6.29 -11.73 -6.99
CA ASP A 178 6.20 -11.77 -8.46
C ASP A 178 4.88 -11.17 -8.95
N LYS A 179 3.74 -11.54 -8.34
CA LYS A 179 2.43 -10.95 -8.68
C LYS A 179 2.40 -9.43 -8.45
N PHE A 180 3.08 -8.93 -7.41
CA PHE A 180 3.17 -7.49 -7.16
C PHE A 180 4.04 -6.78 -8.21
N ASP A 181 5.12 -7.41 -8.66
CA ASP A 181 5.96 -6.89 -9.74
C ASP A 181 5.16 -6.84 -11.05
N GLN A 182 4.45 -7.91 -11.42
CA GLN A 182 3.61 -7.93 -12.61
C GLN A 182 2.54 -6.84 -12.61
N ALA A 183 1.85 -6.65 -11.47
CA ALA A 183 0.87 -5.57 -11.33
C ALA A 183 1.49 -4.18 -11.58
N ARG A 184 2.72 -3.95 -11.12
CA ARG A 184 3.44 -2.69 -11.36
C ARG A 184 3.89 -2.53 -12.80
N ILE A 185 4.40 -3.59 -13.43
CA ILE A 185 4.78 -3.58 -14.86
C ILE A 185 3.55 -3.24 -15.73
N GLU A 186 2.40 -3.85 -15.46
CA GLU A 186 1.17 -3.51 -16.17
C GLU A 186 0.76 -2.04 -15.97
N SER A 187 0.93 -1.49 -14.77
CA SER A 187 0.63 -0.08 -14.49
C SER A 187 1.54 0.88 -15.26
N ILE A 188 2.80 0.51 -15.48
CA ILE A 188 3.78 1.24 -16.28
C ILE A 188 3.34 1.30 -17.76
N HIS A 189 2.77 0.22 -18.29
CA HIS A 189 2.20 0.20 -19.65
C HIS A 189 0.90 1.01 -19.75
N TYR A 190 0.09 1.05 -18.69
CA TYR A 190 -1.10 1.90 -18.65
C TYR A 190 -0.73 3.39 -18.73
N ILE A 191 0.31 3.81 -17.99
CA ILE A 191 0.82 5.18 -18.05
C ILE A 191 1.22 5.59 -19.48
N ASP A 192 1.78 4.67 -20.27
CA ASP A 192 2.14 4.94 -21.66
C ASP A 192 0.96 5.17 -22.59
N LYS A 193 -0.15 4.47 -22.37
CA LYS A 193 -1.36 4.60 -23.20
C LYS A 193 -2.13 5.86 -22.87
N SER A 194 -2.04 6.33 -21.63
CA SER A 194 -2.79 7.48 -21.10
C SER A 194 -2.06 8.83 -21.30
N LYS A 195 -1.08 8.90 -22.23
CA LYS A 195 -0.20 10.07 -22.44
C LYS A 195 -0.91 11.40 -22.65
N ASP A 196 -2.19 11.40 -22.99
CA ASP A 196 -3.00 12.59 -23.24
C ASP A 196 -4.18 12.76 -22.27
N HIS A 197 -3.93 12.72 -20.95
CA HIS A 197 -4.81 13.08 -19.81
C HIS A 197 -5.27 11.88 -18.97
N PHE A 198 -4.74 11.77 -17.73
CA PHE A 198 -5.47 11.09 -16.67
C PHE A 198 -6.58 12.02 -16.21
N ILE A 199 -7.83 11.67 -16.54
CA ILE A 199 -9.05 12.41 -16.18
C ILE A 199 -9.06 13.83 -16.76
N LYS A 200 -9.97 14.09 -17.72
CA LYS A 200 -10.20 15.44 -18.27
C LYS A 200 -10.98 16.31 -17.29
#